data_AF-A0A2N3BLZ9-F1
#
_entry.id   AF-A0A2N3BLZ9-F1
#
_cell.length_a   1.000
_cell.length_b   1.000
_cell.length_c   1.000
_cell.angle_alpha   90.00
_cell.angle_beta   90.00
_cell.angle_gamma   90.00
#
_symmetry.space_group_name_H-M   'P 1'
#
loop_
_entity.id
_entity.type
_entity.pdbx_description
1 polymer ?
#
loop_
_entity_poly.entity_id
_entity_poly.type
_entity_poly.pdbx_seq_one_letter_code
_entity_poly.pdbx_strand_id
1 'polypeptide(L)'
;MIETEGHMPDREALAAEYVLGTLPLAERLAAEALIASDAEFARMVEAWQARLAPLNAEYAEVAAPRDMLGRIEARLFGLAERRRRAGWLWGLFGGAALALLVLVLVLPALRPDSTVTATLAGENQRLVIAARFDPAAGALTVTRSEGPAAGAGRDYELWIIPAGAAAVSLGLVRDDALRVPLDALPAGTTLAITLEPAGGAPGGVATGPILVSAVVGG
;
A
#
# COMPACT_ATOMS: atom_id res chain seq x y z
N MET A 1 38.56 71.35 40.87
CA MET A 1 38.22 70.78 39.55
C MET A 1 38.51 69.29 39.69
N ILE A 2 37.48 68.49 39.93
CA ILE A 2 37.62 67.05 40.21
C ILE A 2 37.58 66.34 38.86
N GLU A 3 38.67 65.69 38.49
CA GLU A 3 38.77 64.83 37.31
C GLU A 3 37.92 63.57 37.51
N THR A 4 37.08 63.28 36.54
CA THR A 4 36.17 62.14 36.50
C THR A 4 36.96 60.83 36.46
N GLU A 5 37.04 60.10 37.58
CA GLU A 5 37.52 58.71 37.61
C GLU A 5 36.70 57.84 36.64
N GLY A 6 37.39 56.96 35.90
CA GLY A 6 36.86 56.15 34.80
C GLY A 6 35.77 55.16 35.20
N HIS A 7 34.52 55.61 35.16
CA HIS A 7 33.35 54.74 35.19
C HIS A 7 33.08 54.22 33.77
N MET A 8 33.36 52.93 33.52
CA MET A 8 32.94 52.25 32.29
C MET A 8 31.40 52.20 32.25
N PRO A 9 30.77 52.38 31.07
CA PRO A 9 29.33 52.19 30.93
C PRO A 9 28.90 50.80 31.42
N ASP A 10 27.76 50.70 32.13
CA ASP A 10 27.27 49.45 32.73
C ASP A 10 27.23 48.26 31.75
N ARG A 11 26.88 48.53 30.48
CA ARG A 11 26.82 47.51 29.42
C ARG A 11 28.19 47.01 28.98
N GLU A 12 29.19 47.88 28.99
CA GLU A 12 30.56 47.52 28.67
C GLU A 12 31.19 46.73 29.82
N ALA A 13 30.90 47.12 31.07
CA ALA A 13 31.29 46.36 32.26
C ALA A 13 30.67 44.95 32.26
N LEU A 14 29.37 44.83 31.97
CA LEU A 14 28.69 43.54 31.86
C LEU A 14 29.31 42.64 30.78
N ALA A 15 29.67 43.21 29.62
CA ALA A 15 30.36 42.46 28.57
C ALA A 15 31.75 41.97 29.01
N ALA A 16 32.51 42.80 29.71
CA ALA A 16 33.82 42.44 30.24
C ALA A 16 33.73 41.31 31.29
N GLU A 17 32.80 41.42 32.25
CA GLU A 17 32.57 40.42 33.29
C GLU A 17 32.06 39.09 32.72
N TYR A 18 31.24 39.16 31.67
CA TYR A 18 30.83 37.97 30.93
C TYR A 18 32.03 37.25 30.30
N VAL A 19 32.92 37.97 29.63
CA VAL A 19 34.13 37.39 28.99
C VAL A 19 35.11 36.85 30.03
N LEU A 20 35.32 37.56 31.14
CA LEU A 20 36.16 37.11 32.25
C LEU A 20 35.55 35.93 33.02
N GLY A 21 34.26 35.66 32.83
CA GLY A 21 33.55 34.57 33.49
C GLY A 21 33.29 34.82 34.97
N THR A 22 33.25 36.08 35.40
CA THR A 22 33.03 36.47 36.80
C THR A 22 31.54 36.59 37.18
N LEU A 23 30.65 36.57 36.19
CA LEU A 23 29.20 36.67 36.41
C LEU A 23 28.61 35.43 37.10
N PRO A 24 27.68 35.59 38.06
CA PRO A 24 26.84 34.51 38.55
C PRO A 24 26.03 33.85 37.42
N LEU A 25 25.64 32.59 37.60
CA LEU A 25 24.96 31.81 36.55
C LEU A 25 23.71 32.50 35.98
N ALA A 26 22.89 33.13 36.84
CA ALA A 26 21.66 33.80 36.40
C ALA A 26 21.96 35.01 35.48
N GLU A 27 22.95 35.82 35.83
CA GLU A 27 23.36 37.01 35.06
C GLU A 27 24.09 36.60 33.78
N ARG A 28 24.87 35.52 33.83
CA ARG A 28 25.50 34.94 32.65
C ARG A 28 24.46 34.50 31.60
N LEU A 29 23.39 33.82 32.03
CA LEU A 29 22.30 33.43 31.13
C LEU A 29 21.56 34.64 30.55
N ALA A 30 21.40 35.71 31.32
CA ALA A 30 20.83 36.96 30.83
C ALA A 30 21.73 37.63 29.79
N ALA A 31 23.05 37.64 30.02
CA ALA A 31 24.03 38.12 29.05
C ALA A 31 24.06 37.26 27.77
N GLU A 32 23.95 35.93 27.87
CA GLU A 32 23.83 35.02 26.72
C GLU A 32 22.58 35.31 25.87
N ALA A 33 21.44 35.55 26.52
CA ALA A 33 20.21 35.94 25.83
C ALA A 33 20.35 37.30 25.14
N LEU A 34 21.06 38.25 25.76
CA LEU A 34 21.38 39.54 25.15
C LEU A 34 22.31 39.40 23.95
N ILE A 35 23.37 38.58 24.03
CA ILE A 35 24.26 38.31 22.90
C ILE A 35 23.48 37.75 21.70
N ALA A 36 22.48 36.89 21.95
CA ALA A 36 21.66 36.29 20.90
C ALA A 36 20.67 37.26 20.25
N SER A 37 20.28 38.34 20.95
CA SER A 37 19.20 39.25 20.53
C SER A 37 19.64 40.68 20.19
N ASP A 38 20.82 41.10 20.65
CA ASP A 38 21.36 42.45 20.50
C ASP A 38 22.76 42.41 19.87
N ALA A 39 22.82 42.81 18.60
CA ALA A 39 24.05 42.81 17.81
C ALA A 39 25.11 43.81 18.33
N GLU A 40 24.69 44.91 18.97
CA GLU A 40 25.64 45.88 19.53
C GLU A 40 26.32 45.32 20.78
N PHE A 41 25.54 44.66 21.65
CA PHE A 41 26.07 43.96 22.81
C PHE A 41 27.00 42.80 22.40
N ALA A 42 26.62 42.03 21.38
CA ALA A 42 27.47 40.97 20.83
C ALA A 42 28.84 41.51 20.36
N ARG A 43 28.88 42.65 19.66
CA ARG A 43 30.14 43.29 19.24
C ARG A 43 31.00 43.74 20.42
N MET A 44 30.40 44.24 21.51
CA MET A 44 31.16 44.60 22.71
C MET A 44 31.81 43.35 23.34
N VAL A 45 31.08 42.24 23.41
CA VAL A 45 31.60 40.95 23.90
C VAL A 45 32.75 40.46 23.01
N GLU A 46 32.60 40.50 21.68
CA GLU A 46 33.66 40.15 20.73
C GLU A 46 34.90 41.03 20.89
N ALA A 47 34.73 42.34 21.08
CA ALA A 47 35.83 43.26 21.30
C ALA A 47 36.60 42.94 22.59
N TRP A 48 35.90 42.60 23.67
CA TRP A 48 36.52 42.15 24.92
C TRP A 48 37.23 40.81 24.77
N GLN A 49 36.64 39.84 24.07
CA GLN A 49 37.30 38.57 23.76
C GLN A 49 38.59 38.79 22.97
N ALA A 50 38.55 39.61 21.92
CA ALA A 50 39.74 39.92 21.12
C ALA A 50 40.82 40.64 21.93
N ARG A 51 40.43 41.54 22.85
CA ARG A 51 41.35 42.24 23.74
C ARG A 51 42.06 41.30 24.72
N LEU A 52 41.37 40.29 25.22
CA LEU A 52 41.90 39.36 26.23
C LEU A 52 42.54 38.10 25.63
N ALA A 53 42.21 37.74 24.39
CA ALA A 53 42.73 36.55 23.71
C ALA A 53 44.28 36.41 23.75
N PRO A 54 45.09 37.49 23.62
CA PRO A 54 46.55 37.37 23.71
C PRO A 54 47.05 36.84 25.05
N LEU A 55 46.32 37.05 26.16
CA LEU A 55 46.70 36.51 27.48
C LEU A 55 46.69 34.98 27.50
N ASN A 56 45.93 34.34 26.61
CA ASN A 56 45.92 32.88 26.52
C ASN A 56 47.23 32.33 25.93
N ALA A 57 48.01 33.15 25.20
CA ALA A 57 49.27 32.72 24.59
C ALA A 57 50.39 32.47 25.62
N GLU A 58 50.23 32.96 26.84
CA GLU A 58 51.19 32.73 27.93
C GLU A 58 51.07 31.33 28.56
N TYR A 59 49.98 30.62 28.30
CA TYR A 59 49.76 29.26 28.82
C TYR A 59 50.33 28.22 27.87
N ALA A 60 51.13 27.29 28.42
CA ALA A 60 51.63 26.15 27.66
C ALA A 60 50.49 25.20 27.27
N GLU A 61 50.54 24.65 26.07
CA GLU A 61 49.59 23.64 25.61
C GLU A 61 49.71 22.37 26.47
N VAL A 62 48.58 21.87 26.97
CA VAL A 62 48.48 20.61 27.70
C VAL A 62 47.67 19.64 26.87
N ALA A 63 48.28 18.51 26.49
CA ALA A 63 47.61 17.47 25.72
C ALA A 63 46.40 16.91 26.49
N ALA A 64 45.22 16.99 25.86
CA ALA A 64 44.01 16.35 26.38
C ALA A 64 44.11 14.81 26.29
N PRO A 65 43.40 14.06 27.16
CA PRO A 65 43.26 12.62 27.01
C PRO A 65 42.75 12.22 25.62
N ARG A 66 43.34 11.18 25.03
CA ARG A 66 43.07 10.75 23.64
C ARG A 66 41.60 10.39 23.37
N ASP A 67 40.83 10.05 24.40
CA ASP A 67 39.43 9.64 24.32
C ASP A 67 38.44 10.78 24.55
N MET A 68 38.92 11.98 24.91
CA MET A 68 38.07 13.08 25.37
C MET A 68 37.13 13.58 24.28
N LEU A 69 37.62 13.75 23.05
CA LEU A 69 36.79 14.16 21.93
C LEU A 69 35.69 13.14 21.64
N GLY A 70 36.04 11.84 21.58
CA GLY A 70 35.06 10.77 21.36
C GLY A 70 33.99 10.70 22.44
N ARG A 71 34.34 10.98 23.70
CA ARG A 71 33.36 11.09 24.80
C ARG A 71 32.42 12.28 24.64
N ILE A 72 32.93 13.44 24.21
CA ILE A 72 32.14 14.64 23.94
C ILE A 72 31.14 14.37 22.79
N GLU A 73 31.62 13.82 21.69
CA GLU A 73 30.79 13.50 20.51
C GLU A 73 29.70 12.47 20.86
N ALA A 74 30.05 11.41 21.58
CA ALA A 74 29.09 10.41 22.02
C ALA A 74 27.99 11.02 22.91
N ARG A 75 28.33 12.00 23.77
CA ARG A 75 27.36 12.67 24.64
C ARG A 75 26.46 13.63 23.89
N LEU A 76 27.00 14.40 22.94
CA LEU A 76 26.24 15.39 22.18
C LEU A 76 25.39 14.75 21.08
N PHE A 77 25.93 13.75 20.38
CA PHE A 77 25.35 13.23 19.14
C PHE A 77 24.90 11.76 19.23
N GLY A 78 25.34 10.99 20.23
CA GLY A 78 25.06 9.56 20.32
C GLY A 78 23.58 9.18 20.50
N LEU A 79 22.72 10.10 20.96
CA LEU A 79 21.27 9.88 21.04
C LEU A 79 20.57 10.01 19.68
N ALA A 80 21.05 10.90 18.81
CA ALA A 80 20.50 11.08 17.45
C ALA A 80 20.68 9.81 16.61
N GLU A 81 21.82 9.15 16.77
CA GLU A 81 22.15 7.88 16.10
C GLU A 81 21.33 6.70 16.60
N ARG A 82 21.04 6.64 17.91
CA ARG A 82 20.14 5.62 18.49
C ARG A 82 18.70 5.80 17.99
N ARG A 83 18.22 7.05 17.89
CA ARG A 83 16.87 7.37 17.40
C ARG A 83 16.69 7.07 15.91
N ARG A 84 17.72 7.31 15.08
CA ARG A 84 17.72 6.90 13.66
C ARG A 84 17.63 5.38 13.48
N ARG A 85 18.39 4.60 14.26
CA ARG A 85 18.32 3.13 14.24
C ARG A 85 16.98 2.59 14.73
N ALA A 86 16.40 3.20 15.76
CA ALA A 86 15.04 2.86 16.21
C ALA A 86 13.99 3.18 15.12
N GLY A 87 14.09 4.31 14.42
CA GLY A 87 13.16 4.67 13.33
C GLY A 87 13.18 3.67 12.15
N TRP A 88 14.35 3.12 11.80
CA TRP A 88 14.46 2.11 10.74
C TRP A 88 13.79 0.78 11.11
N LEU A 89 13.88 0.36 12.38
CA LEU A 89 13.23 -0.87 12.88
C LEU A 89 11.69 -0.78 12.82
N TRP A 90 11.10 0.41 12.96
CA TRP A 90 9.65 0.60 12.84
C TRP A 90 9.19 0.70 11.37
N GLY A 91 10.09 1.07 10.45
CA GLY A 91 9.84 1.02 9.00
C GLY A 91 9.60 -0.40 8.48
N LEU A 92 10.21 -1.42 9.10
CA LEU A 92 9.97 -2.84 8.78
C LEU A 92 8.55 -3.31 9.13
N PHE A 93 7.96 -2.80 10.22
CA PHE A 93 6.59 -3.17 10.62
C PHE A 93 5.51 -2.46 9.79
N GLY A 94 5.76 -1.22 9.35
CA GLY A 94 4.86 -0.50 8.43
C GLY A 94 4.80 -1.12 7.02
N GLY A 95 5.93 -1.60 6.51
CA GLY A 95 6.01 -2.26 5.20
C GLY A 95 5.29 -3.62 5.16
N ALA A 96 5.40 -4.42 6.22
CA ALA A 96 4.73 -5.73 6.29
C ALA A 96 3.20 -5.61 6.32
N ALA A 97 2.64 -4.66 7.08
CA ALA A 97 1.19 -4.44 7.16
C ALA A 97 0.60 -3.93 5.83
N LEU A 98 1.30 -3.01 5.14
CA LEU A 98 0.89 -2.53 3.82
C LEU A 98 1.01 -3.63 2.75
N ALA A 99 2.08 -4.43 2.77
CA ALA A 99 2.24 -5.57 1.88
C ALA A 99 1.16 -6.63 2.10
N LEU A 100 0.80 -6.94 3.35
CA LEU A 100 -0.32 -7.83 3.69
C LEU A 100 -1.66 -7.26 3.25
N LEU A 101 -1.89 -5.95 3.41
CA LEU A 101 -3.12 -5.29 2.96
C LEU A 101 -3.24 -5.33 1.42
N VAL A 102 -2.18 -4.97 0.70
CA VAL A 102 -2.12 -5.08 -0.76
C VAL A 102 -2.32 -6.53 -1.20
N LEU A 103 -1.70 -7.50 -0.51
CA LEU A 103 -1.86 -8.92 -0.78
C LEU A 103 -3.34 -9.35 -0.61
N VAL A 104 -4.00 -8.97 0.49
CA VAL A 104 -5.42 -9.27 0.74
C VAL A 104 -6.35 -8.61 -0.29
N LEU A 105 -6.04 -7.39 -0.74
CA LEU A 105 -6.84 -6.68 -1.74
C LEU A 105 -6.61 -7.20 -3.17
N VAL A 106 -5.39 -7.65 -3.50
CA VAL A 106 -5.01 -8.04 -4.87
C VAL A 106 -5.21 -9.54 -5.13
N LEU A 107 -5.04 -10.42 -4.14
CA LEU A 107 -5.29 -11.87 -4.30
C LEU A 107 -6.68 -12.25 -4.86
N PRO A 108 -7.80 -11.65 -4.40
CA PRO A 108 -9.10 -11.97 -4.97
C PRO A 108 -9.23 -11.51 -6.43
N ALA A 109 -8.54 -10.43 -6.83
CA ALA A 109 -8.51 -9.94 -8.22
C ALA A 109 -7.59 -10.77 -9.14
N LEU A 110 -6.66 -11.53 -8.55
CA LEU A 110 -5.78 -12.49 -9.25
C LEU A 110 -6.41 -13.87 -9.39
N ARG A 111 -7.59 -14.13 -8.80
CA ARG A 111 -8.29 -15.40 -9.03
C ARG A 111 -8.76 -15.40 -10.49
N PRO A 112 -8.29 -16.34 -11.32
CA PRO A 112 -8.78 -16.45 -12.68
C PRO A 112 -10.28 -16.74 -12.60
N ASP A 113 -11.09 -15.81 -13.11
CA ASP A 113 -12.48 -16.09 -13.46
C ASP A 113 -12.44 -17.23 -14.48
N SER A 114 -12.88 -18.43 -14.09
CA SER A 114 -13.12 -19.55 -15.00
C SER A 114 -14.36 -19.25 -15.84
N THR A 115 -14.28 -18.21 -16.68
CA THR A 115 -15.32 -17.88 -17.64
C THR A 115 -15.14 -18.82 -18.84
N VAL A 116 -16.02 -19.82 -18.95
CA VAL A 116 -16.07 -20.71 -20.11
C VAL A 116 -16.96 -20.06 -21.17
N THR A 117 -16.44 -19.08 -21.90
CA THR A 117 -17.21 -18.46 -23.00
C THR A 117 -17.27 -19.42 -24.19
N ALA A 118 -18.41 -20.07 -24.36
CA ALA A 118 -18.69 -20.98 -25.46
C ALA A 118 -19.49 -20.27 -26.57
N THR A 119 -18.81 -19.72 -27.57
CA THR A 119 -19.46 -19.16 -28.76
C THR A 119 -19.44 -20.19 -29.89
N LEU A 120 -20.60 -20.72 -30.29
CA LEU A 120 -20.74 -21.44 -31.55
C LEU A 120 -21.97 -20.94 -32.32
N ALA A 121 -21.75 -20.45 -33.53
CA ALA A 121 -22.78 -20.00 -34.46
C ALA A 121 -23.21 -21.18 -35.35
N GLY A 122 -24.49 -21.56 -35.28
CA GLY A 122 -25.08 -22.58 -36.17
C GLY A 122 -25.28 -22.05 -37.60
N GLU A 123 -25.19 -22.94 -38.58
CA GLU A 123 -25.07 -22.67 -40.03
C GLU A 123 -26.13 -21.77 -40.69
N ASN A 124 -27.21 -21.35 -40.01
CA ASN A 124 -28.20 -20.43 -40.59
C ASN A 124 -28.83 -19.41 -39.62
N GLN A 125 -28.49 -19.39 -38.33
CA GLN A 125 -28.94 -18.37 -37.36
C GLN A 125 -27.92 -18.22 -36.23
N ARG A 126 -27.61 -16.97 -35.86
CA ARG A 126 -26.62 -16.68 -34.80
C ARG A 126 -27.28 -16.81 -33.42
N LEU A 127 -27.04 -17.92 -32.74
CA LEU A 127 -27.38 -18.15 -31.32
C LEU A 127 -26.08 -18.16 -30.52
N VAL A 128 -25.98 -17.31 -29.50
CA VAL A 128 -24.82 -17.24 -28.62
C VAL A 128 -25.27 -17.44 -27.18
N ILE A 129 -24.68 -18.45 -26.54
CA ILE A 129 -24.93 -18.81 -25.15
C ILE A 129 -23.65 -18.59 -24.35
N ALA A 130 -23.71 -17.76 -23.32
CA ALA A 130 -22.60 -17.58 -22.41
C ALA A 130 -22.81 -18.47 -21.17
N ALA A 131 -21.79 -19.24 -20.80
CA ALA A 131 -21.80 -20.05 -19.59
C ALA A 131 -20.64 -19.62 -18.68
N ARG A 132 -20.95 -19.24 -17.43
CA ARG A 132 -19.96 -18.81 -16.46
C ARG A 132 -20.03 -19.69 -15.24
N PHE A 133 -18.94 -20.40 -14.95
CA PHE A 133 -18.80 -21.17 -13.72
C PHE A 133 -18.07 -20.34 -12.68
N ASP A 134 -18.72 -20.13 -11.53
CA ASP A 134 -18.13 -19.50 -10.36
C ASP A 134 -17.90 -20.58 -9.28
N PRO A 135 -16.65 -21.05 -9.09
CA PRO A 135 -16.34 -22.06 -8.10
C PRO A 135 -16.51 -21.57 -6.65
N ALA A 136 -16.46 -20.25 -6.40
CA ALA A 136 -16.67 -19.71 -5.06
C ALA A 136 -18.15 -19.66 -4.70
N ALA A 137 -19.01 -19.39 -5.67
CA ALA A 137 -20.47 -19.43 -5.49
C ALA A 137 -21.08 -20.82 -5.69
N GLY A 138 -20.31 -21.81 -6.17
CA GLY A 138 -20.79 -23.16 -6.47
C GLY A 138 -21.90 -23.16 -7.50
N ALA A 139 -21.79 -22.32 -8.55
CA ALA A 139 -22.88 -22.13 -9.51
C ALA A 139 -22.39 -21.93 -10.95
N LEU A 140 -23.09 -22.57 -11.88
CA LEU A 140 -23.05 -22.29 -13.31
C LEU A 140 -24.17 -21.32 -13.67
N THR A 141 -23.83 -20.19 -14.28
CA THR A 141 -24.81 -19.23 -14.81
C THR A 141 -24.77 -19.26 -16.34
N VAL A 142 -25.93 -19.49 -16.95
CA VAL A 142 -26.07 -19.57 -18.41
C VAL A 142 -27.05 -18.53 -18.91
N THR A 143 -26.62 -17.74 -19.90
CA THR A 143 -27.43 -16.69 -20.51
C THR A 143 -27.42 -16.79 -22.03
N ARG A 144 -28.57 -16.50 -22.65
CA ARG A 144 -28.64 -16.28 -24.09
C ARG A 144 -28.21 -14.84 -24.39
N SER A 145 -26.98 -14.66 -24.85
CA SER A 145 -26.42 -13.33 -25.11
C SER A 145 -26.80 -12.78 -26.49
N GLU A 146 -27.04 -13.65 -27.48
CA GLU A 146 -27.48 -13.27 -28.82
C GLU A 146 -28.34 -14.38 -29.43
N GLY A 147 -29.25 -14.03 -30.33
CA GLY A 147 -30.10 -14.97 -31.06
C GLY A 147 -31.55 -15.00 -30.59
N PRO A 148 -32.44 -15.58 -31.42
CA PRO A 148 -33.88 -15.60 -31.15
C PRO A 148 -34.20 -16.52 -29.96
N ALA A 149 -35.41 -16.36 -29.43
CA ALA A 149 -36.00 -17.41 -28.59
C ALA A 149 -36.22 -18.67 -29.43
N ALA A 150 -36.35 -19.83 -28.77
CA ALA A 150 -36.53 -21.14 -29.41
C ALA A 150 -37.75 -21.24 -30.35
N GLY A 151 -38.71 -20.32 -30.22
CA GLY A 151 -39.93 -20.27 -31.03
C GLY A 151 -41.13 -20.92 -30.34
N ALA A 152 -42.31 -20.79 -30.94
CA ALA A 152 -43.54 -21.29 -30.35
C ALA A 152 -43.52 -22.81 -30.19
N GLY A 153 -43.81 -23.29 -28.97
CA GLY A 153 -43.85 -24.73 -28.66
C GLY A 153 -42.47 -25.39 -28.54
N ARG A 154 -41.39 -24.61 -28.44
CA ARG A 154 -40.01 -25.10 -28.29
C ARG A 154 -39.31 -24.39 -27.14
N ASP A 155 -38.34 -25.07 -26.53
CA ASP A 155 -37.45 -24.50 -25.52
C ASP A 155 -36.00 -24.87 -25.86
N TYR A 156 -35.03 -24.05 -25.42
CA TYR A 156 -33.63 -24.46 -25.39
C TYR A 156 -33.35 -25.19 -24.08
N GLU A 157 -32.60 -26.27 -24.14
CA GLU A 157 -32.22 -27.05 -22.95
C GLU A 157 -30.71 -27.19 -22.87
N LEU A 158 -30.17 -26.97 -21.67
CA LEU A 158 -28.76 -27.10 -21.33
C LEU A 158 -28.47 -28.51 -20.84
N TRP A 159 -27.39 -29.08 -21.36
CA TRP A 159 -26.88 -30.39 -20.99
C TRP A 159 -25.43 -30.30 -20.55
N ILE A 160 -25.08 -31.10 -19.55
CA ILE A 160 -23.71 -31.37 -19.15
C ILE A 160 -23.36 -32.81 -19.52
N ILE A 161 -22.18 -32.99 -20.13
CA ILE A 161 -21.71 -34.28 -20.63
C ILE A 161 -20.28 -34.47 -20.11
N PRO A 162 -20.11 -35.10 -18.93
CA PRO A 162 -18.79 -35.44 -18.42
C PRO A 162 -18.10 -36.45 -19.35
N ALA A 163 -16.76 -36.45 -19.36
CA ALA A 163 -16.00 -37.36 -20.19
C ALA A 163 -16.35 -38.83 -19.91
N GLY A 164 -16.87 -39.54 -20.92
CA GLY A 164 -17.27 -40.94 -20.82
C GLY A 164 -18.59 -41.21 -20.07
N ALA A 165 -19.36 -40.17 -19.71
CA ALA A 165 -20.65 -40.30 -19.05
C ALA A 165 -21.81 -39.87 -19.97
N ALA A 166 -23.04 -40.26 -19.58
CA ALA A 166 -24.25 -39.83 -20.26
C ALA A 166 -24.53 -38.33 -20.03
N ALA A 167 -25.21 -37.71 -21.00
CA ALA A 167 -25.67 -36.33 -20.88
C ALA A 167 -26.73 -36.20 -19.76
N VAL A 168 -26.60 -35.15 -18.96
CA VAL A 168 -27.56 -34.81 -17.90
C VAL A 168 -28.13 -33.42 -18.17
N SER A 169 -29.46 -33.30 -18.14
CA SER A 169 -30.11 -31.99 -18.28
C SER A 169 -29.84 -31.13 -17.05
N LEU A 170 -29.46 -29.88 -17.30
CA LEU A 170 -29.29 -28.84 -16.30
C LEU A 170 -30.45 -27.83 -16.30
N GLY A 171 -31.38 -27.97 -17.26
CA GLY A 171 -32.59 -27.15 -17.33
C GLY A 171 -32.67 -26.24 -18.55
N LEU A 172 -33.73 -25.43 -18.56
CA LEU A 172 -34.16 -24.69 -19.75
C LEU A 172 -33.53 -23.29 -19.80
N VAL A 173 -33.03 -22.92 -20.97
CA VAL A 173 -32.42 -21.61 -21.23
C VAL A 173 -33.46 -20.71 -21.90
N ARG A 174 -33.93 -19.71 -21.14
CA ARG A 174 -34.96 -18.74 -21.58
C ARG A 174 -34.37 -17.34 -21.68
N ASP A 175 -35.17 -16.32 -21.42
CA ASP A 175 -34.72 -14.92 -21.46
C ASP A 175 -33.92 -14.54 -20.22
N ASP A 176 -34.31 -15.07 -19.05
CA ASP A 176 -33.57 -14.90 -17.82
C ASP A 176 -32.36 -15.85 -17.74
N ALA A 177 -31.39 -15.47 -16.91
CA ALA A 177 -30.23 -16.31 -16.63
C ALA A 177 -30.66 -17.61 -15.94
N LEU A 178 -30.29 -18.74 -16.52
CA LEU A 178 -30.39 -20.05 -15.87
C LEU A 178 -29.22 -20.19 -14.88
N ARG A 179 -29.52 -20.30 -13.59
CA ARG A 179 -28.52 -20.53 -12.56
C ARG A 179 -28.65 -21.94 -12.00
N VAL A 180 -27.59 -22.72 -12.11
CA VAL A 180 -27.55 -24.14 -11.73
C VAL A 180 -26.51 -24.31 -10.64
N PRO A 181 -26.87 -24.78 -9.44
CA PRO A 181 -25.91 -25.18 -8.42
C PRO A 181 -25.02 -26.30 -8.96
N LEU A 182 -23.71 -26.10 -8.91
CA LEU A 182 -22.73 -27.04 -9.44
C LEU A 182 -21.46 -26.91 -8.61
N ASP A 183 -21.00 -28.00 -8.01
CA ASP A 183 -19.82 -27.96 -7.13
C ASP A 183 -18.51 -27.86 -7.92
N ALA A 184 -18.44 -28.50 -9.09
CA ALA A 184 -17.27 -28.52 -9.93
C ALA A 184 -17.64 -28.68 -11.41
N LEU A 185 -16.86 -28.03 -12.28
CA LEU A 185 -16.93 -28.18 -13.73
C LEU A 185 -15.55 -28.59 -14.26
N PRO A 186 -15.21 -29.90 -14.26
CA PRO A 186 -13.88 -30.35 -14.62
C PRO A 186 -13.58 -30.12 -16.11
N ALA A 187 -12.31 -29.82 -16.42
CA ALA A 187 -11.83 -29.69 -17.80
C ALA A 187 -12.12 -30.97 -18.61
N GLY A 188 -12.47 -30.80 -19.88
CA GLY A 188 -12.90 -31.89 -20.75
C GLY A 188 -14.39 -32.24 -20.66
N THR A 189 -15.16 -31.61 -19.76
CA THR A 189 -16.62 -31.71 -19.75
C THR A 189 -17.19 -30.96 -20.96
N THR A 190 -18.17 -31.54 -21.65
CA THR A 190 -18.88 -30.86 -22.74
C THR A 190 -20.18 -30.26 -22.21
N LEU A 191 -20.42 -28.98 -22.50
CA LEU A 191 -21.73 -28.34 -22.38
C LEU A 191 -22.40 -28.31 -23.75
N ALA A 192 -23.69 -28.63 -23.81
CA ALA A 192 -24.46 -28.62 -25.04
C ALA A 192 -25.82 -27.96 -24.87
N ILE A 193 -26.33 -27.37 -25.95
CA ILE A 193 -27.67 -26.79 -26.03
C ILE A 193 -28.43 -27.49 -27.14
N THR A 194 -29.61 -28.00 -26.83
CA THR A 194 -30.52 -28.59 -27.81
C THR A 194 -31.80 -27.77 -27.94
N LEU A 195 -32.45 -27.90 -29.10
CA LEU A 195 -33.79 -27.34 -29.31
C LEU A 195 -34.84 -28.41 -29.06
N GLU A 196 -35.54 -28.33 -27.94
CA GLU A 196 -36.49 -29.35 -27.47
C GLU A 196 -37.94 -28.88 -27.62
N PRO A 197 -38.93 -29.78 -27.47
CA PRO A 197 -40.33 -29.37 -27.28
C PRO A 197 -40.49 -28.44 -26.07
N ALA A 198 -41.61 -27.70 -26.01
CA ALA A 198 -41.93 -26.89 -24.85
C ALA A 198 -41.90 -27.72 -23.56
N GLY A 199 -41.17 -27.24 -22.56
CA GLY A 199 -40.93 -27.96 -21.31
C GLY A 199 -39.67 -28.82 -21.30
N GLY A 200 -38.93 -28.92 -22.41
CA GLY A 200 -37.70 -29.68 -22.52
C GLY A 200 -37.88 -31.09 -23.10
N ALA A 201 -36.81 -31.86 -23.03
CA ALA A 201 -36.72 -33.20 -23.58
C ALA A 201 -37.54 -34.21 -22.76
N PRO A 202 -38.52 -34.89 -23.39
CA PRO A 202 -39.31 -35.91 -22.70
C PRO A 202 -38.42 -37.03 -22.15
N GLY A 203 -38.60 -37.37 -20.87
CA GLY A 203 -37.85 -38.45 -20.23
C GLY A 203 -36.37 -38.14 -19.93
N GLY A 204 -35.93 -36.89 -20.08
CA GLY A 204 -34.57 -36.47 -19.75
C GLY A 204 -33.50 -36.95 -20.72
N VAL A 205 -33.90 -37.26 -21.96
CA VAL A 205 -32.99 -37.65 -23.05
C VAL A 205 -33.19 -36.69 -24.20
N ALA A 206 -32.13 -35.98 -24.62
CA ALA A 206 -32.20 -35.01 -25.71
C ALA A 206 -32.86 -35.60 -26.97
N THR A 207 -33.88 -34.89 -27.48
CA THR A 207 -34.63 -35.30 -28.69
C THR A 207 -34.41 -34.36 -29.87
N GLY A 208 -33.92 -33.15 -29.58
CA GLY A 208 -33.68 -32.10 -30.56
C GLY A 208 -32.29 -32.11 -31.18
N PRO A 209 -32.08 -31.31 -32.24
CA PRO A 209 -30.75 -31.04 -32.76
C PRO A 209 -29.91 -30.30 -31.73
N ILE A 210 -28.61 -30.62 -31.68
CA ILE A 210 -27.62 -29.84 -30.93
C ILE A 210 -27.36 -28.55 -31.72
N LEU A 211 -27.55 -27.41 -31.07
CA LEU A 211 -27.34 -26.09 -31.65
C LEU A 211 -26.01 -25.47 -31.23
N VAL A 212 -25.60 -25.71 -29.99
CA VAL A 212 -24.34 -25.21 -29.43
C VAL A 212 -23.68 -26.36 -28.67
N SER A 213 -22.37 -26.51 -28.83
CA SER A 213 -21.57 -27.38 -27.97
C SER A 213 -20.20 -26.78 -27.73
N ALA A 214 -19.67 -26.97 -26.52
CA ALA A 214 -18.32 -26.55 -26.17
C ALA A 214 -17.73 -27.45 -25.09
N VAL A 215 -16.43 -27.71 -25.22
CA VAL A 215 -15.65 -28.42 -24.22
C VAL A 215 -15.04 -27.42 -23.26
N VAL A 216 -15.19 -27.67 -21.96
CA VAL A 216 -14.59 -26.87 -20.90
C VAL A 216 -13.07 -26.99 -21.01
N GLY A 217 -12.41 -25.88 -21.34
CA GLY A 217 -10.96 -25.77 -21.38
C GLY A 217 -10.33 -25.90 -20.00
N GLY A 218 -9.08 -26.36 -19.96
CA GLY A 218 -8.23 -26.40 -18.76
C GLY A 218 -7.45 -25.11 -18.55
#